data_AF-W6L586-F1
#
_entry.id   AF-W6L586-F1
#
_cell.length_a   1.000
_cell.length_b   1.000
_cell.length_c   1.000
_cell.angle_alpha   90.00
_cell.angle_beta   90.00
_cell.angle_gamma   90.00
#
_symmetry.space_group_name_H-M   'P 1'
#
loop_
_entity.id
_entity.type
_entity.pdbx_description
1 polymer ?
#
loop_
_entity_poly.entity_id
_entity_poly.type
_entity_poly.pdbx_seq_one_letter_code
_entity_poly.pdbx_strand_id
1 'polypeptide(L)'
;MLLETTPDLDFIKGGRLNMVIHREKEDFTPISTEPDCFFNDKRIIRAENMDNVTFKDCVFKVTLDFMMPIECMEETAVRETTDWVLCSCSATDAFYSKTEARLVLQQCRVSLKSNVQKLTTPFIMILCFKEKDVWVVERVLR
;
A
#
# COMPACT_ATOMS: atom_id res chain seq x y z
N MET A 1 -12.81 -7.04 -11.55
CA MET A 1 -13.15 -5.73 -10.97
C MET A 1 -12.17 -4.73 -11.56
N LEU A 2 -12.68 -3.64 -12.13
CA LEU A 2 -11.85 -2.59 -12.71
C LEU A 2 -11.23 -1.80 -11.55
N LEU A 3 -9.97 -1.36 -11.67
CA LEU A 3 -9.35 -0.46 -10.71
C LEU A 3 -10.03 0.92 -10.81
N GLU A 4 -10.39 1.51 -9.67
CA GLU A 4 -10.92 2.87 -9.63
C GLU A 4 -9.81 3.87 -9.28
N THR A 5 -9.66 4.92 -10.09
CA THR A 5 -8.63 5.94 -9.91
C THR A 5 -9.21 7.33 -10.05
N THR A 6 -8.59 8.31 -9.38
CA THR A 6 -8.80 9.71 -9.77
C THR A 6 -8.21 9.96 -11.17
N PRO A 7 -8.73 10.93 -11.96
CA PRO A 7 -8.28 11.13 -13.34
C PRO A 7 -6.77 11.36 -13.50
N ASP A 8 -6.11 11.97 -12.52
CA ASP A 8 -4.67 12.23 -12.52
C ASP A 8 -3.81 10.99 -12.19
N LEU A 9 -4.45 9.91 -11.74
CA LEU A 9 -3.87 8.61 -11.40
C LEU A 9 -4.36 7.48 -12.32
N ASP A 10 -5.03 7.83 -13.43
CA ASP A 10 -5.60 6.88 -14.38
C ASP A 10 -4.57 5.93 -15.01
N PHE A 11 -3.31 6.34 -15.07
CA PHE A 11 -2.17 5.57 -15.57
C PHE A 11 -1.86 4.32 -14.73
N ILE A 12 -2.40 4.20 -13.52
CA ILE A 12 -2.19 3.03 -12.66
C ILE A 12 -3.07 1.89 -13.17
N LYS A 13 -2.45 0.74 -13.43
CA LYS A 13 -3.13 -0.47 -13.92
C LYS A 13 -3.66 -1.33 -12.77
N GLY A 14 -2.95 -1.35 -11.65
CA GLY A 14 -3.29 -2.17 -10.50
C GLY A 14 -2.18 -2.14 -9.45
N GLY A 15 -2.29 -3.04 -8.48
CA GLY A 15 -1.26 -3.21 -7.47
C GLY A 15 -1.60 -4.29 -6.47
N ARG A 16 -0.64 -4.58 -5.60
CA ARG A 16 -0.78 -5.60 -4.54
C ARG A 16 0.02 -5.24 -3.29
N LEU A 17 -0.47 -5.66 -2.14
CA LEU A 17 0.31 -5.63 -0.91
C LEU A 17 1.42 -6.69 -1.04
N ASN A 18 2.67 -6.24 -1.06
CA ASN A 18 3.81 -7.16 -1.13
C ASN A 18 4.21 -7.67 0.25
N MET A 19 4.19 -6.78 1.25
CA MET A 19 4.73 -7.08 2.57
C MET A 19 4.16 -6.13 3.61
N VAL A 20 3.99 -6.64 4.82
CA VAL A 20 3.90 -5.81 6.02
C VAL A 20 5.14 -6.06 6.86
N ILE A 21 5.75 -4.98 7.37
CA ILE A 21 6.98 -5.05 8.16
C ILE A 21 6.65 -4.52 9.54
N HIS A 22 6.76 -5.36 10.57
CA HIS A 22 6.75 -4.92 11.96
C HIS A 22 8.10 -4.28 12.31
N ARG A 23 8.04 -3.17 13.02
CA ARG A 23 9.17 -2.33 13.44
C ARG A 23 9.27 -2.38 14.96
N GLU A 24 10.32 -3.01 15.46
CA GLU A 24 10.62 -3.02 16.88
C GLU A 24 12.01 -2.42 17.09
N LYS A 25 12.07 -1.15 17.52
CA LYS A 25 13.33 -0.39 17.64
C LYS A 25 14.12 -0.38 16.32
N GLU A 26 15.21 -1.14 16.25
CA GLU A 26 16.07 -1.27 15.06
C GLU A 26 15.78 -2.54 14.25
N ASP A 27 14.92 -3.43 14.76
CA ASP A 27 14.57 -4.68 14.11
C ASP A 27 13.38 -4.51 13.17
N PHE A 28 13.54 -5.04 11.95
CA PHE A 28 12.52 -5.07 10.91
C PHE A 28 12.16 -6.51 10.61
N THR A 29 10.96 -6.91 11.00
CA THR A 29 10.49 -8.29 10.83
C THR A 29 9.33 -8.34 9.84
N PRO A 30 9.43 -9.13 8.75
CA PRO A 30 8.29 -9.36 7.88
C PRO A 30 7.21 -10.11 8.66
N ILE A 31 5.96 -9.73 8.44
CA ILE A 31 4.81 -10.49 8.93
C ILE A 31 3.98 -11.00 7.75
N SER A 32 3.24 -12.08 7.99
CA SER A 32 2.32 -12.60 6.98
C SER A 32 1.26 -11.56 6.61
N THR A 33 0.94 -11.51 5.33
CA THR A 33 -0.13 -10.65 4.78
C THR A 33 -1.46 -11.39 4.67
N GLU A 34 -1.48 -12.69 4.94
CA GLU A 34 -2.70 -13.49 4.98
C GLU A 34 -3.62 -12.97 6.09
N PRO A 35 -4.92 -12.71 5.84
CA PRO A 35 -5.85 -12.08 6.78
C PRO A 35 -5.87 -12.75 8.14
N ASP A 36 -5.92 -14.08 8.18
CA ASP A 36 -5.99 -14.82 9.43
C ASP A 36 -4.74 -14.64 10.27
N CYS A 37 -3.55 -14.62 9.66
CA CYS A 37 -2.32 -14.33 10.40
C CYS A 37 -2.22 -12.84 10.74
N PHE A 38 -2.60 -11.98 9.81
CA PHE A 38 -2.45 -10.54 9.86
C PHE A 38 -3.31 -9.90 10.95
N PHE A 39 -4.59 -10.27 11.04
CA PHE A 39 -5.51 -9.73 12.05
C PHE A 39 -5.33 -10.33 13.44
N ASN A 40 -4.66 -11.49 13.56
CA ASN A 40 -4.37 -12.11 14.85
C ASN A 40 -3.00 -11.71 15.44
N ASP A 41 -2.17 -10.97 14.70
CA ASP A 41 -0.85 -10.57 15.17
C ASP A 41 -0.89 -9.33 16.09
N LYS A 42 -0.97 -9.59 17.40
CA LYS A 42 -1.03 -8.53 18.44
C LYS A 42 0.12 -7.53 18.42
N ARG A 43 1.24 -7.83 17.75
CA ARG A 43 2.38 -6.90 17.63
C ARG A 43 1.99 -5.68 16.81
N ILE A 44 1.19 -5.87 15.77
CA ILE A 44 0.79 -4.79 14.85
C ILE A 44 -0.60 -4.23 15.10
N ILE A 45 -1.44 -4.89 15.90
CA ILE A 45 -2.79 -4.40 16.22
C ILE A 45 -2.70 -3.37 17.35
N ARG A 46 -3.16 -2.15 17.05
CA ARG A 46 -3.26 -1.08 18.05
C ARG A 46 -4.56 -1.17 18.83
N ALA A 47 -5.66 -1.19 18.10
CA ALA A 47 -7.01 -1.24 18.64
C ALA A 47 -7.96 -1.84 17.62
N GLU A 48 -8.99 -2.50 18.13
CA GLU A 48 -10.05 -3.12 17.36
C GLU A 48 -11.40 -2.74 17.97
N ASN A 49 -12.32 -2.28 17.13
CA ASN A 49 -13.71 -2.03 17.51
C ASN A 49 -14.66 -2.70 16.51
N MET A 50 -15.96 -2.39 16.58
CA MET A 50 -16.97 -3.01 15.70
C MET A 50 -16.74 -2.68 14.22
N ASP A 51 -16.25 -1.47 13.92
CA ASP A 51 -16.17 -0.97 12.55
C ASP A 51 -14.78 -1.17 11.95
N ASN A 52 -13.73 -1.03 12.77
CA ASN A 52 -12.37 -0.88 12.29
C ASN A 52 -11.34 -1.66 13.13
N VAL A 53 -10.27 -2.04 12.46
CA VAL A 53 -8.99 -2.46 13.06
C VAL A 53 -7.94 -1.40 12.72
N THR A 54 -7.22 -0.93 13.72
CA THR A 54 -6.14 0.06 13.56
C THR A 54 -4.79 -0.56 13.90
N PHE A 55 -3.73 -0.05 13.28
CA PHE A 55 -2.40 -0.64 13.36
C PHE A 55 -1.42 0.21 14.16
N LYS A 56 -0.33 -0.42 14.62
CA LYS A 56 0.83 0.21 15.22
C LYS A 56 2.11 -0.47 14.75
N ASP A 57 3.22 0.24 14.90
CA ASP A 57 4.57 -0.34 14.82
C ASP A 57 4.82 -1.15 13.55
N CYS A 58 4.19 -0.77 12.43
CA CYS A 58 4.36 -1.48 11.16
C CYS A 58 4.33 -0.55 9.94
N VAL A 59 4.74 -1.11 8.80
CA VAL A 59 4.72 -0.45 7.49
C VAL A 59 4.14 -1.38 6.46
N PHE A 60 3.20 -0.85 5.69
CA PHE A 60 2.65 -1.50 4.52
C PHE A 60 3.51 -1.19 3.32
N LYS A 61 3.92 -2.21 2.57
CA LYS A 61 4.66 -2.09 1.31
C LYS A 61 3.81 -2.62 0.17
N VAL A 62 3.44 -1.73 -0.75
CA VAL A 62 2.52 -2.04 -1.85
C VAL A 62 3.23 -1.77 -3.17
N THR A 63 3.19 -2.70 -4.11
CA THR A 63 3.60 -2.43 -5.49
C THR A 63 2.41 -1.91 -6.27
N LEU A 64 2.63 -0.83 -7.03
CA LEU A 64 1.72 -0.36 -8.07
C LEU A 64 2.33 -0.66 -9.43
N ASP A 65 1.50 -1.16 -10.34
CA ASP A 65 1.84 -1.42 -11.73
C ASP A 65 1.18 -0.36 -12.61
N PHE A 66 1.85 0.06 -13.68
CA PHE A 66 1.37 1.08 -14.60
C PHE A 66 0.84 0.48 -15.90
N MET A 67 -0.04 1.21 -16.58
CA MET A 67 -0.56 0.79 -17.89
C MET A 67 0.52 0.86 -18.98
N MET A 68 1.45 1.80 -18.86
CA MET A 68 2.61 1.98 -19.73
C MET A 68 3.81 2.40 -18.87
N PRO A 69 5.06 2.17 -19.34
CA PRO A 69 6.25 2.71 -18.68
C PRO A 69 6.15 4.24 -18.55
N ILE A 70 6.51 4.76 -17.37
CA ILE A 70 6.48 6.20 -17.05
C ILE A 70 7.89 6.67 -16.75
N GLU A 71 8.20 7.89 -17.16
CA GLU A 71 9.46 8.56 -16.85
C GLU A 71 9.68 8.69 -15.34
N CYS A 72 10.88 8.31 -14.91
CA CYS A 72 11.34 8.54 -13.56
C CYS A 72 11.99 9.92 -13.47
N MET A 73 12.05 10.48 -12.26
CA MET A 73 12.76 11.74 -12.01
C MET A 73 14.27 11.55 -12.13
N GLU A 74 14.90 12.30 -13.04
CA GLU A 74 16.33 12.21 -13.40
C GLU A 74 17.28 12.31 -12.19
N GLU A 75 16.92 13.09 -11.17
CA GLU A 75 17.80 13.39 -10.03
C GLU A 75 17.90 12.25 -8.99
N THR A 76 16.99 11.27 -9.03
CA THR A 76 16.87 10.25 -7.96
C THR A 76 16.68 8.82 -8.45
N ALA A 77 16.49 8.61 -9.75
CA ALA A 77 16.14 7.31 -10.31
C ALA A 77 17.35 6.54 -10.84
N VAL A 78 17.34 5.22 -10.61
CA VAL A 78 18.32 4.28 -11.19
C VAL A 78 18.03 4.02 -12.68
N ARG A 79 16.84 4.42 -13.17
CA ARG A 79 16.32 4.13 -14.51
C ARG A 79 15.60 5.34 -15.07
N GLU A 80 15.64 5.50 -16.40
CA GLU A 80 14.94 6.57 -17.12
C GLU A 80 13.41 6.40 -17.08
N THR A 81 12.93 5.16 -17.13
CA THR A 81 11.49 4.83 -17.05
C THR A 81 11.25 3.62 -16.16
N THR A 82 10.01 3.46 -15.70
CA THR A 82 9.56 2.30 -14.92
C THR A 82 8.10 1.96 -15.21
N ASP A 83 7.77 0.68 -15.21
CA ASP A 83 6.43 0.12 -15.38
C ASP A 83 5.77 -0.22 -14.03
N TRP A 84 6.50 -0.10 -12.92
CA TRP A 84 6.00 -0.29 -11.57
C TRP A 84 6.76 0.56 -10.55
N VAL A 85 6.17 0.75 -9.36
CA VAL A 85 6.82 1.39 -8.21
C VAL A 85 6.47 0.72 -6.89
N LEU A 86 7.37 0.82 -5.92
CA LEU A 86 7.12 0.40 -4.54
C LEU A 86 6.68 1.60 -3.68
N CYS A 87 5.50 1.48 -3.09
CA CYS A 87 4.92 2.47 -2.20
C CYS A 87 4.98 2.00 -0.74
N SER A 88 4.92 2.96 0.18
CA SER A 88 4.83 2.67 1.62
C SER A 88 3.82 3.53 2.34
N CYS A 89 3.16 2.94 3.33
CA CYS A 89 2.27 3.60 4.27
C CYS A 89 2.63 3.21 5.71
N SER A 90 2.63 4.19 6.61
CA SER A 90 2.80 3.96 8.06
C SER A 90 1.54 3.35 8.66
N ALA A 91 1.69 2.56 9.72
CA ALA A 91 0.59 2.03 10.52
C ALA A 91 -0.37 3.12 11.04
N THR A 92 0.16 4.30 11.35
CA THR A 92 -0.62 5.46 11.84
C THR A 92 -1.61 5.99 10.82
N ASP A 93 -1.35 5.77 9.53
CA ASP A 93 -2.16 6.24 8.41
C ASP A 93 -2.91 5.08 7.75
N ALA A 94 -3.07 3.96 8.47
CA ALA A 94 -3.68 2.74 7.97
C ALA A 94 -4.74 2.22 8.93
N PHE A 95 -5.83 1.71 8.36
CA PHE A 95 -6.84 0.96 9.09
C PHE A 95 -7.53 -0.06 8.18
N TYR A 96 -8.12 -1.08 8.76
CA TYR A 96 -8.99 -2.00 8.06
C TYR A 96 -10.44 -1.75 8.46
N SER A 97 -11.29 -1.47 7.48
CA SER A 97 -12.74 -1.40 7.63
C SER A 97 -13.33 -2.80 7.58
N LYS A 98 -13.96 -3.22 8.68
CA LYS A 98 -14.68 -4.49 8.78
C LYS A 98 -15.97 -4.47 7.99
N THR A 99 -16.63 -3.32 7.89
CA THR A 99 -17.89 -3.14 7.17
C THR A 99 -17.71 -3.25 5.66
N GLU A 100 -16.67 -2.63 5.11
CA GLU A 100 -16.36 -2.71 3.68
C GLU A 100 -15.47 -3.91 3.32
N ALA A 101 -14.89 -4.57 4.34
CA ALA A 101 -13.83 -5.56 4.19
C ALA A 101 -12.66 -5.00 3.34
N ARG A 102 -12.18 -3.81 3.70
CA ARG A 102 -11.14 -3.08 2.96
C ARG A 102 -10.01 -2.61 3.85
N LEU A 103 -8.78 -2.79 3.38
CA LEU A 103 -7.60 -2.18 3.98
C LEU A 103 -7.38 -0.80 3.34
N VAL A 104 -7.39 0.25 4.15
CA VAL A 104 -7.27 1.64 3.71
C VAL A 104 -5.92 2.18 4.17
N LEU A 105 -5.14 2.71 3.22
CA LEU A 105 -3.83 3.29 3.43
C LEU A 105 -3.85 4.77 2.99
N GLN A 106 -3.86 5.72 3.92
CA GLN A 106 -4.25 7.11 3.65
C GLN A 106 -3.10 8.02 3.21
N GLN A 107 -1.86 7.74 3.60
CA GLN A 107 -0.70 8.60 3.35
C GLN A 107 0.40 7.84 2.61
N CYS A 108 0.05 7.25 1.48
CA CYS A 108 0.97 6.45 0.69
C CYS A 108 1.98 7.31 -0.04
N ARG A 109 3.25 6.88 0.00
CA ARG A 109 4.37 7.56 -0.68
C ARG A 109 5.21 6.57 -1.46
N VAL A 110 5.73 6.99 -2.61
CA VAL A 110 6.69 6.19 -3.38
C VAL A 110 8.01 6.09 -2.60
N SER A 111 8.62 4.91 -2.61
CA SER A 111 9.94 4.69 -2.02
C SER A 111 11.02 5.32 -2.90
N LEU A 112 12.00 5.98 -2.28
CA LEU A 112 12.97 6.92 -2.87
C LEU A 112 13.76 6.48 -4.13
N LYS A 113 13.69 5.22 -4.58
CA LYS A 113 14.53 4.68 -5.68
C LYS A 113 13.86 4.68 -7.07
N SER A 114 12.59 5.08 -7.16
CA SER A 114 11.82 5.10 -8.42
C SER A 114 10.74 6.20 -8.39
N ASN A 115 11.12 7.45 -8.11
CA ASN A 115 10.14 8.53 -8.03
C ASN A 115 9.61 8.88 -9.42
N VAL A 116 8.31 8.64 -9.61
CA VAL A 116 7.53 9.16 -10.74
C VAL A 116 6.94 10.48 -10.30
N GLN A 117 7.12 11.56 -11.08
CA GLN A 117 6.68 12.91 -10.70
C GLN A 117 5.20 12.95 -10.33
N LYS A 118 4.36 12.21 -11.07
CA LYS A 118 2.91 12.10 -10.84
C LYS A 118 2.53 11.50 -9.47
N LEU A 119 3.45 10.85 -8.76
CA LEU A 119 3.23 10.19 -7.46
C LEU A 119 4.02 10.81 -6.29
N THR A 120 4.55 12.02 -6.48
CA THR A 120 5.30 12.76 -5.45
C THR A 120 4.41 13.22 -4.29
N THR A 121 3.16 13.58 -4.59
CA THR A 121 2.16 13.94 -3.58
C THR A 121 1.56 12.67 -2.98
N PRO A 122 1.40 12.59 -1.64
CA PRO A 122 0.75 11.47 -0.99
C PRO A 122 -0.64 11.17 -1.57
N PHE A 123 -1.03 9.91 -1.51
CA PHE A 123 -2.30 9.43 -2.04
C PHE A 123 -2.87 8.31 -1.17
N ILE A 124 -4.13 7.97 -1.39
CA ILE A 124 -4.86 6.93 -0.68
C ILE A 124 -4.87 5.67 -1.54
N MET A 125 -4.56 4.53 -0.94
CA MET A 125 -4.80 3.21 -1.55
C MET A 125 -5.83 2.44 -0.74
N ILE A 126 -6.81 1.86 -1.44
CA ILE A 126 -7.82 0.98 -0.85
C ILE A 126 -7.59 -0.41 -1.44
N LEU A 127 -7.37 -1.40 -0.59
CA LEU A 127 -7.10 -2.77 -0.97
C LEU A 127 -8.24 -3.70 -0.54
N CYS A 128 -8.52 -4.69 -1.38
CA CYS A 128 -9.45 -5.75 -1.08
C CYS A 128 -8.74 -7.12 -1.12
N PHE A 129 -9.21 -8.03 -0.28
CA PHE A 129 -8.72 -9.40 -0.29
C PHE A 129 -9.43 -10.22 -1.38
N LYS A 130 -8.66 -10.94 -2.20
CA LYS A 130 -9.19 -11.81 -3.27
C LYS A 130 -8.97 -13.28 -2.92
N GLU A 131 -9.77 -14.15 -3.52
CA GLU A 131 -9.80 -15.62 -3.36
C GLU A 131 -8.46 -16.36 -3.60
N LYS A 132 -7.40 -15.67 -4.06
CA LYS A 132 -6.04 -16.22 -4.22
C LYS A 132 -5.10 -15.84 -3.07
N ASP A 133 -5.68 -15.55 -1.92
CA ASP A 133 -5.00 -15.12 -0.71
C ASP A 133 -4.11 -13.88 -0.85
N VAL A 134 -4.53 -12.94 -1.70
CA VAL A 134 -3.76 -11.72 -1.98
C VAL A 134 -4.60 -10.47 -1.80
N TRP A 135 -4.00 -9.48 -1.15
CA TRP A 135 -4.50 -8.12 -1.13
C TRP A 135 -4.16 -7.44 -2.45
N VAL A 136 -5.19 -7.02 -3.17
CA VAL A 136 -5.06 -6.28 -4.42
C VAL A 136 -5.57 -4.86 -4.23
N VAL A 137 -4.93 -3.91 -4.92
CA VAL A 137 -5.40 -2.53 -4.94
C VAL A 137 -6.70 -2.47 -5.73
N GLU A 138 -7.75 -1.95 -5.09
CA GLU A 138 -9.07 -1.74 -5.67
C GLU A 138 -9.26 -0.28 -6.07
N ARG A 139 -8.75 0.66 -5.27
CA ARG A 139 -8.82 2.09 -5.56
C ARG A 139 -7.51 2.80 -5.28
N VAL A 140 -7.17 3.80 -6.11
CA VAL A 140 -6.11 4.77 -5.84
C VAL A 140 -6.66 6.18 -5.98
N LEU A 141 -6.68 6.94 -4.90
CA LEU A 141 -7.34 8.24 -4.83
C LEU A 141 -6.35 9.31 -4.37
N ARG A 142 -6.56 10.55 -4.82
CA ARG A 142 -5.86 11.73 -4.33
C ARG A 142 -6.80 12.61 -3.53
#